data_AF-A0A922TMZ4-F1
#
_entry.id   AF-A0A922TMZ4-F1
#
_cell.length_a   1.000
_cell.length_b   1.000
_cell.length_c   1.000
_cell.angle_alpha   90.00
_cell.angle_beta   90.00
_cell.angle_gamma   90.00
#
_symmetry.space_group_name_H-M   'P 1'
#
loop_
_entity.id
_entity.type
_entity.pdbx_description
1 polymer ?
#
loop_
_entity_poly.entity_id
_entity_poly.type
_entity_poly.pdbx_seq_one_letter_code
_entity_poly.pdbx_strand_id
1 'polypeptide(L)'
;MSEEEIKLNATNQALLDEVNALYPEGTVFVQFHGKKSGYVRHDQATQKTLPGGLFIIVTDLTAPNYTASHELLHLLMLLKGFPQIFFQLSLGDKELDEQMMIMSTDLYNVAIHRVVVAEQRKHGLIDDQIEEEYWRGVEHTLTKEGAKDDDERTLRLLTGLDALVFYGDHFAKFADRFEENYPVALEAAQKIYKQITAKPIKSPFDMRRTIIKIYSLFDAQMQEWGLPALHNNEYTTVSPVLSERQLRLEMRQVFEIFHSDMKERGTTKRAYVGLRRSDRQNSFTLATPAGNSPEYFKRVYDMPVKKFLEEHSVPYIVRK
;
A
#
# COMPACT_ATOMS: atom_id res chain seq x y z
N MET A 1 -2.51 -39.84 10.16
CA MET A 1 -2.23 -38.61 10.94
C MET A 1 -3.42 -37.70 10.75
N SER A 2 -4.17 -37.41 11.81
CA SER A 2 -5.26 -36.43 11.72
C SER A 2 -4.65 -35.07 11.42
N GLU A 3 -5.01 -34.45 10.31
CA GLU A 3 -4.69 -33.05 10.06
C GLU A 3 -5.32 -32.23 11.18
N GLU A 4 -4.48 -31.56 11.96
CA GLU A 4 -4.93 -30.67 13.02
C GLU A 4 -5.71 -29.53 12.34
N GLU A 5 -7.01 -29.43 12.62
CA GLU A 5 -7.88 -28.43 12.01
C GLU A 5 -7.50 -27.04 12.54
N ILE A 6 -6.75 -26.27 11.74
CA ILE A 6 -6.34 -24.91 12.09
C ILE A 6 -7.58 -24.02 12.11
N LYS A 7 -7.77 -23.31 13.23
CA LYS A 7 -8.88 -22.37 13.43
C LYS A 7 -8.36 -21.00 13.83
N LEU A 8 -9.19 -19.98 13.57
CA LEU A 8 -8.96 -18.65 14.12
C LEU A 8 -9.02 -18.73 15.65
N ASN A 9 -8.09 -18.03 16.30
CA ASN A 9 -8.17 -17.81 17.74
C ASN A 9 -9.30 -16.80 18.05
N ALA A 10 -9.62 -16.66 19.34
CA ALA A 10 -10.72 -15.79 19.78
C ALA A 10 -10.56 -14.34 19.32
N THR A 11 -9.33 -13.82 19.33
CA THR A 11 -9.03 -12.44 18.91
C THR A 11 -9.31 -12.24 17.42
N ASN A 12 -8.88 -13.17 16.58
CA ASN A 12 -9.11 -13.11 15.15
C ASN A 12 -10.55 -13.38 14.76
N GLN A 13 -11.27 -14.20 15.53
CA GLN A 13 -12.70 -14.37 15.33
C GLN A 13 -13.44 -13.06 15.60
N ALA A 14 -13.11 -12.35 16.70
CA ALA A 14 -13.71 -11.05 17.00
C ALA A 14 -13.38 -10.00 15.92
N LEU A 15 -12.15 -10.02 15.39
CA LEU A 15 -11.76 -9.15 14.27
C LEU A 15 -12.55 -9.48 12.99
N LEU A 16 -12.72 -10.76 12.67
CA LEU A 16 -13.53 -11.21 11.54
C LEU A 16 -14.99 -10.76 11.70
N ASP A 17 -15.54 -10.83 12.91
CA ASP A 17 -16.91 -10.38 13.21
C ASP A 17 -17.05 -8.85 13.00
N GLU A 18 -16.04 -8.06 13.42
CA GLU A 18 -16.01 -6.60 13.17
C GLU A 18 -15.96 -6.29 11.67
N VAL A 19 -15.12 -7.00 10.92
CA VAL A 19 -15.05 -6.88 9.46
C VAL A 19 -16.39 -7.22 8.82
N ASN A 20 -17.01 -8.33 9.22
CA ASN A 20 -18.31 -8.77 8.70
C ASN A 20 -19.44 -7.79 9.02
N ALA A 21 -19.38 -7.10 10.16
CA ALA A 21 -20.37 -6.08 10.50
C ALA A 21 -20.31 -4.84 9.57
N LEU A 22 -19.17 -4.61 8.91
CA LEU A 22 -18.94 -3.48 8.01
C LEU A 22 -18.95 -3.86 6.52
N TYR A 23 -18.78 -5.15 6.19
CA TYR A 23 -18.65 -5.59 4.80
C TYR A 23 -20.01 -5.54 4.07
N PRO A 24 -20.14 -4.78 2.96
CA PRO A 24 -21.44 -4.54 2.34
C PRO A 24 -21.91 -5.67 1.41
N GLU A 25 -21.01 -6.52 0.93
CA GLU A 25 -21.25 -7.46 -0.18
C GLU A 25 -21.33 -8.93 0.30
N GLY A 26 -21.93 -9.16 1.46
CA GLY A 26 -22.11 -10.50 2.03
C GLY A 26 -21.17 -10.76 3.20
N THR A 27 -20.53 -11.92 3.22
CA THR A 27 -19.70 -12.37 4.36
C THR A 27 -18.24 -12.57 3.94
N VAL A 28 -17.32 -12.17 4.80
CA VAL A 28 -15.91 -12.50 4.73
C VAL A 28 -15.66 -13.83 5.43
N PHE A 29 -14.91 -14.70 4.77
CA PHE A 29 -14.51 -16.01 5.28
C PHE A 29 -12.99 -16.10 5.33
N VAL A 30 -12.46 -16.76 6.36
CA VAL A 30 -11.04 -17.11 6.43
C VAL A 30 -10.89 -18.61 6.30
N GLN A 31 -9.99 -19.04 5.42
CA GLN A 31 -9.67 -20.44 5.17
C GLN A 31 -8.16 -20.66 5.27
N PHE A 32 -7.77 -21.85 5.70
CA PHE A 32 -6.37 -22.25 5.84
C PHE A 32 -6.07 -23.38 4.84
N HIS A 33 -5.28 -23.08 3.82
CA HIS A 33 -4.92 -24.02 2.77
C HIS A 33 -3.44 -23.88 2.45
N GLY A 34 -2.58 -24.64 3.12
CA GLY A 34 -1.14 -24.42 2.98
C GLY A 34 -0.25 -25.47 3.60
N LYS A 35 1.05 -25.18 3.56
CA LYS A 35 2.10 -25.91 4.30
C LYS A 35 2.85 -24.90 5.16
N LYS A 36 3.67 -25.38 6.11
CA LYS A 36 4.54 -24.52 6.91
C LYS A 36 5.87 -24.32 6.16
N SER A 37 6.19 -23.10 5.73
CA SER A 37 7.52 -22.78 5.19
C SER A 37 8.58 -22.58 6.27
N GLY A 38 8.17 -22.30 7.51
CA GLY A 38 9.07 -22.01 8.64
C GLY A 38 9.43 -20.53 8.77
N TYR A 39 8.83 -19.64 7.97
CA TYR A 39 8.99 -18.19 8.09
C TYR A 39 7.67 -17.49 7.77
N VAL A 40 7.56 -16.22 8.18
CA VAL A 40 6.39 -15.39 7.84
C VAL A 40 6.76 -14.28 6.86
N ARG A 41 5.85 -14.02 5.92
CA ARG A 41 5.87 -12.88 4.99
C ARG A 41 4.45 -12.38 4.75
N HIS A 42 4.33 -11.15 4.26
CA HIS A 42 3.04 -10.52 3.99
C HIS A 42 2.35 -11.06 2.72
N ASP A 43 3.01 -11.86 1.88
CA ASP A 43 2.46 -12.45 0.65
C ASP A 43 1.86 -13.86 0.82
N GLN A 44 1.76 -14.35 2.06
CA GLN A 44 1.36 -15.73 2.38
C GLN A 44 -0.16 -15.91 2.55
N ALA A 45 -0.95 -15.02 1.94
CA ALA A 45 -2.40 -15.16 1.82
C ALA A 45 -2.88 -14.67 0.45
N THR A 46 -4.02 -15.18 0.03
CA THR A 46 -4.69 -14.76 -1.21
C THR A 46 -6.14 -14.41 -0.94
N GLN A 47 -6.67 -13.44 -1.67
CA GLN A 47 -8.06 -13.02 -1.55
C GLN A 47 -8.83 -13.44 -2.81
N LYS A 48 -10.04 -14.00 -2.64
CA LYS A 48 -10.94 -14.36 -3.73
C LYS A 48 -12.36 -13.91 -3.44
N THR A 49 -12.93 -13.11 -4.32
CA THR A 49 -14.36 -12.77 -4.28
C THR A 49 -15.16 -13.81 -5.03
N LEU A 50 -16.17 -14.38 -4.37
CA LEU A 50 -17.11 -15.34 -4.96
C LEU A 50 -18.55 -14.86 -4.68
N PRO A 51 -19.57 -15.36 -5.41
CA PRO A 51 -20.95 -15.05 -5.09
C PRO A 51 -21.26 -15.33 -3.61
N GLY A 52 -21.66 -14.31 -2.87
CA GLY A 52 -21.99 -14.40 -1.45
C GLY A 52 -20.88 -13.99 -0.47
N GLY A 53 -19.66 -13.69 -0.94
CA GLY A 53 -18.63 -13.23 -0.02
C GLY A 53 -17.19 -13.11 -0.54
N LEU A 54 -16.31 -12.68 0.36
CA LEU A 54 -14.87 -12.61 0.16
C LEU A 54 -14.18 -13.72 0.95
N PHE A 55 -13.26 -14.44 0.31
CA PHE A 55 -12.48 -15.50 0.94
C PHE A 55 -11.03 -15.04 1.08
N ILE A 56 -10.56 -14.95 2.32
CA ILE A 56 -9.15 -14.81 2.67
C ILE A 56 -8.59 -16.22 2.87
N ILE A 57 -7.70 -16.64 1.99
CA ILE A 57 -7.11 -17.97 2.00
C ILE A 57 -5.65 -17.83 2.44
N VAL A 58 -5.36 -18.23 3.67
CA VAL A 58 -4.01 -18.29 4.22
C VAL A 58 -3.29 -19.50 3.59
N THR A 59 -2.21 -19.23 2.86
CA THR A 59 -1.47 -20.23 2.08
C THR A 59 -0.22 -20.77 2.76
N ASP A 60 0.20 -20.15 3.86
CA ASP A 60 1.26 -20.66 4.73
C ASP A 60 0.76 -20.85 6.17
N LEU A 61 1.05 -22.02 6.74
CA LEU A 61 0.55 -22.43 8.05
C LEU A 61 1.59 -22.30 9.17
N THR A 62 2.71 -21.59 8.93
CA THR A 62 3.75 -21.32 9.95
C THR A 62 3.16 -20.52 11.09
N ALA A 63 2.51 -19.39 10.79
CA ALA A 63 1.81 -18.54 11.75
C ALA A 63 0.42 -18.12 11.23
N PRO A 64 -0.54 -19.05 11.11
CA PRO A 64 -1.78 -18.82 10.38
C PRO A 64 -2.66 -17.71 10.99
N ASN A 65 -2.64 -17.58 12.32
CA ASN A 65 -3.39 -16.52 13.02
C ASN A 65 -2.74 -15.14 12.84
N TYR A 66 -1.40 -15.06 12.78
CA TYR A 66 -0.71 -13.82 12.42
C TYR A 66 -1.12 -13.40 11.00
N THR A 67 -0.99 -14.29 10.02
CA THR A 67 -1.31 -14.00 8.62
C THR A 67 -2.80 -13.65 8.42
N ALA A 68 -3.73 -14.40 9.02
CA ALA A 68 -5.15 -14.10 8.92
C ALA A 68 -5.49 -12.71 9.49
N SER A 69 -4.92 -12.37 10.65
CA SER A 69 -5.15 -11.05 11.26
C SER A 69 -4.60 -9.90 10.43
N HIS A 70 -3.46 -10.11 9.75
CA HIS A 70 -2.85 -9.14 8.86
C HIS A 70 -3.82 -8.75 7.74
N GLU A 71 -4.34 -9.76 7.03
CA GLU A 71 -5.31 -9.56 5.94
C GLU A 71 -6.62 -8.94 6.42
N LEU A 72 -7.15 -9.40 7.55
CA LEU A 72 -8.38 -8.85 8.12
C LEU A 72 -8.22 -7.38 8.53
N LEU A 73 -7.06 -6.99 9.06
CA LEU A 73 -6.79 -5.59 9.40
C LEU A 73 -6.65 -4.70 8.17
N HIS A 74 -6.00 -5.18 7.10
CA HIS A 74 -5.99 -4.49 5.80
C HIS A 74 -7.42 -4.23 5.30
N LEU A 75 -8.27 -5.26 5.33
CA LEU A 75 -9.67 -5.14 4.93
C LEU A 75 -10.47 -4.20 5.85
N LEU A 76 -10.25 -4.28 7.16
CA LEU A 76 -10.90 -3.38 8.12
C LEU A 76 -10.53 -1.92 7.86
N MET A 77 -9.27 -1.64 7.50
CA MET A 77 -8.82 -0.30 7.15
C MET A 77 -9.49 0.21 5.88
N LEU A 78 -9.62 -0.64 4.85
CA LEU A 78 -10.41 -0.34 3.66
C LEU A 78 -11.86 0.05 4.04
N LEU A 79 -12.54 -0.78 4.83
CA LEU A 79 -13.92 -0.57 5.26
C LEU A 79 -14.09 0.68 6.15
N LYS A 80 -13.06 1.06 6.91
CA LYS A 80 -13.02 2.30 7.70
C LYS A 80 -12.69 3.55 6.88
N GLY A 81 -12.57 3.43 5.56
CA GLY A 81 -12.34 4.55 4.65
C GLY A 81 -10.92 5.09 4.71
N PHE A 82 -9.92 4.21 4.88
CA PHE A 82 -8.53 4.60 4.67
C PHE A 82 -8.20 4.70 3.16
N PRO A 83 -7.27 5.57 2.76
CA PRO A 83 -6.95 5.81 1.36
C PRO A 83 -6.50 4.54 0.66
N GLN A 84 -7.03 4.28 -0.54
CA GLN A 84 -6.64 3.16 -1.39
C GLN A 84 -5.81 3.64 -2.57
N ILE A 85 -5.03 2.72 -3.14
CA ILE A 85 -4.28 2.94 -4.39
C ILE A 85 -4.92 2.21 -5.56
N PHE A 86 -4.78 2.78 -6.75
CA PHE A 86 -5.28 2.20 -7.99
C PHE A 86 -4.26 2.39 -9.12
N PHE A 87 -4.27 1.47 -10.08
CA PHE A 87 -3.34 1.43 -11.20
C PHE A 87 -4.08 1.48 -12.53
N GLN A 88 -4.49 2.69 -12.92
CA GLN A 88 -5.19 2.95 -14.18
C GLN A 88 -4.25 3.38 -15.32
N LEU A 89 -2.96 3.55 -15.05
CA LEU A 89 -1.97 3.95 -16.03
C LEU A 89 -1.11 2.76 -16.47
N SER A 90 -0.49 2.90 -17.63
CA SER A 90 0.42 1.92 -18.23
C SER A 90 1.57 2.63 -18.94
N LEU A 91 2.78 2.14 -18.77
CA LEU A 91 3.99 2.53 -19.49
C LEU A 91 4.03 1.91 -20.90
N GLY A 92 3.07 1.02 -21.22
CA GLY A 92 3.01 0.31 -22.48
C GLY A 92 3.88 -0.96 -22.52
N ASP A 93 4.49 -1.32 -21.40
CA ASP A 93 5.22 -2.56 -21.18
C ASP A 93 4.62 -3.28 -19.97
N LYS A 94 4.18 -4.53 -20.17
CA LYS A 94 3.43 -5.27 -19.16
C LYS A 94 4.30 -5.65 -17.96
N GLU A 95 5.54 -6.06 -18.20
CA GLU A 95 6.44 -6.50 -17.13
C GLU A 95 6.85 -5.29 -16.28
N LEU A 96 7.16 -4.17 -16.93
CA LEU A 96 7.46 -2.93 -16.23
C LEU A 96 6.25 -2.41 -15.44
N ASP A 97 5.03 -2.47 -16.00
CA ASP A 97 3.80 -2.10 -15.29
C ASP A 97 3.59 -2.96 -14.04
N GLU A 98 3.79 -4.29 -14.15
CA GLU A 98 3.67 -5.22 -13.02
C GLU A 98 4.71 -4.93 -11.94
N GLN A 99 5.97 -4.71 -12.31
CA GLN A 99 7.03 -4.32 -11.37
C GLN A 99 6.69 -2.99 -10.66
N MET A 100 6.27 -1.98 -11.41
CA MET A 100 5.86 -0.68 -10.88
C MET A 100 4.68 -0.81 -9.92
N MET A 101 3.69 -1.66 -10.23
CA MET A 101 2.56 -1.93 -9.36
C MET A 101 3.00 -2.57 -8.03
N ILE A 102 3.87 -3.58 -8.09
CA ILE A 102 4.37 -4.27 -6.91
C ILE A 102 5.11 -3.27 -6.01
N MET A 103 6.09 -2.55 -6.56
CA MET A 103 6.86 -1.57 -5.79
C MET A 103 6.00 -0.45 -5.20
N SER A 104 5.02 0.05 -5.95
CA SER A 104 4.06 1.06 -5.47
C SER A 104 3.20 0.53 -4.33
N THR A 105 2.82 -0.74 -4.40
CA THR A 105 2.00 -1.42 -3.39
C THR A 105 2.81 -1.69 -2.14
N ASP A 106 4.06 -2.12 -2.26
CA ASP A 106 4.96 -2.34 -1.12
C ASP A 106 5.20 -1.02 -0.36
N LEU A 107 5.49 0.06 -1.09
CA LEU A 107 5.65 1.40 -0.49
C LEU A 107 4.36 1.93 0.16
N TYR A 108 3.20 1.63 -0.43
CA TYR A 108 1.91 1.93 0.19
C TYR A 108 1.72 1.11 1.48
N ASN A 109 2.06 -0.17 1.44
CA ASN A 109 1.95 -1.09 2.56
C ASN A 109 2.85 -0.69 3.73
N VAL A 110 4.04 -0.10 3.50
CA VAL A 110 4.87 0.50 4.56
C VAL A 110 4.05 1.50 5.41
N ALA A 111 3.15 2.29 4.81
CA ALA A 111 2.29 3.20 5.57
C ALA A 111 1.20 2.44 6.34
N ILE A 112 0.56 1.47 5.68
CA ILE A 112 -0.53 0.67 6.25
C ILE A 112 -0.04 -0.19 7.42
N HIS A 113 1.11 -0.84 7.28
CA HIS A 113 1.70 -1.71 8.27
C HIS A 113 2.03 -1.00 9.58
N ARG A 114 2.24 0.32 9.56
CA ARG A 114 2.37 1.10 10.81
C ARG A 114 1.12 1.03 11.70
N VAL A 115 -0.05 0.83 11.11
CA VAL A 115 -1.31 0.66 11.83
C VAL A 115 -1.57 -0.82 12.09
N VAL A 116 -1.41 -1.67 11.07
CA VAL A 116 -1.66 -3.13 11.15
C VAL A 116 -0.78 -3.77 12.23
N VAL A 117 0.54 -3.58 12.17
CA VAL A 117 1.49 -4.18 13.12
C VAL A 117 1.25 -3.67 14.54
N ALA A 118 0.93 -2.38 14.70
CA ALA A 118 0.62 -1.82 16.02
C ALA A 118 -0.63 -2.48 16.62
N GLU A 119 -1.67 -2.72 15.83
CA GLU A 119 -2.88 -3.40 16.31
C GLU A 119 -2.61 -4.90 16.58
N GLN A 120 -1.86 -5.59 15.72
CA GLN A 120 -1.47 -7.00 15.95
C GLN A 120 -0.66 -7.15 17.25
N ARG A 121 0.32 -6.27 17.51
CA ARG A 121 1.11 -6.27 18.74
C ARG A 121 0.25 -6.03 19.98
N LYS A 122 -0.66 -5.06 19.92
CA LYS A 122 -1.61 -4.77 21.01
C LYS A 122 -2.46 -5.98 21.41
N HIS A 123 -2.73 -6.87 20.46
CA HIS A 123 -3.50 -8.10 20.64
C HIS A 123 -2.64 -9.34 20.90
N GLY A 124 -1.32 -9.21 21.02
CA GLY A 124 -0.40 -10.33 21.24
C GLY A 124 -0.29 -11.29 20.06
N LEU A 125 -0.59 -10.83 18.83
CA LEU A 125 -0.49 -11.62 17.60
C LEU A 125 0.92 -11.56 16.97
N ILE A 126 1.78 -10.69 17.49
CA ILE A 126 3.21 -10.62 17.19
C ILE A 126 3.95 -10.76 18.51
N ASP A 127 4.67 -11.86 18.66
CA ASP A 127 5.56 -12.17 19.78
C ASP A 127 6.99 -12.40 19.27
N ASP A 128 7.90 -12.80 20.16
CA ASP A 128 9.31 -13.06 19.81
C ASP A 128 9.47 -14.18 18.76
N GLN A 129 8.56 -15.16 18.72
CA GLN A 129 8.60 -16.22 17.72
C GLN A 129 8.24 -15.68 16.33
N ILE A 130 7.18 -14.87 16.25
CA ILE A 130 6.78 -14.22 14.99
C ILE A 130 7.85 -13.25 14.49
N GLU A 131 8.55 -12.56 15.41
CA GLU A 131 9.68 -11.70 15.06
C GLU A 131 10.83 -12.49 14.41
N GLU A 132 11.23 -13.61 14.99
CA GLU A 132 12.27 -14.48 14.41
C GLU A 132 11.80 -15.13 13.09
N GLU A 133 10.54 -15.52 12.98
CA GLU A 133 9.95 -16.03 11.73
C GLU A 133 9.93 -14.97 10.63
N TYR A 134 9.70 -13.70 10.98
CA TYR A 134 9.76 -12.59 10.03
C TYR A 134 11.20 -12.36 9.56
N TRP A 135 12.18 -12.39 10.47
CA TRP A 135 13.59 -12.33 10.10
C TRP A 135 13.98 -13.44 9.12
N ARG A 136 13.56 -14.69 9.36
CA ARG A 136 13.78 -15.79 8.41
C ARG A 136 13.14 -15.52 7.05
N GLY A 137 12.00 -14.82 7.02
CA GLY A 137 11.35 -14.38 5.80
C GLY A 137 12.18 -13.35 5.04
N VAL A 138 12.82 -12.41 5.75
CA VAL A 138 13.76 -11.44 5.19
C VAL A 138 14.97 -12.16 4.59
N GLU A 139 15.61 -13.06 5.33
CA GLU A 139 16.77 -13.82 4.84
C GLU A 139 16.44 -14.71 3.63
N HIS A 140 15.23 -15.28 3.60
CA HIS A 140 14.77 -16.05 2.45
C HIS A 140 14.53 -15.16 1.21
N THR A 141 14.20 -13.88 1.41
CA THR A 141 13.81 -12.98 0.31
C THR A 141 15.03 -12.27 -0.27
N LEU A 142 15.99 -11.88 0.58
CA LEU A 142 17.09 -11.01 0.20
C LEU A 142 18.43 -11.73 0.17
N THR A 143 19.19 -11.53 -0.90
CA THR A 143 20.62 -11.84 -0.91
C THR A 143 21.39 -10.77 -0.13
N LYS A 144 22.49 -11.16 0.51
CA LYS A 144 23.36 -10.23 1.26
C LYS A 144 24.00 -9.21 0.33
N GLU A 145 24.24 -8.00 0.82
CA GLU A 145 24.98 -6.99 0.08
C GLU A 145 26.42 -7.43 -0.18
N GLY A 146 26.84 -7.35 -1.43
CA GLY A 146 28.22 -7.58 -1.84
C GLY A 146 29.04 -6.28 -1.87
N ALA A 147 30.31 -6.40 -2.26
CA ALA A 147 31.22 -5.26 -2.41
C ALA A 147 30.86 -4.33 -3.60
N LYS A 148 29.90 -4.71 -4.45
CA LYS A 148 29.47 -3.95 -5.62
C LYS A 148 27.97 -3.71 -5.58
N ASP A 149 27.60 -2.61 -6.22
CA ASP A 149 26.23 -2.24 -6.51
C ASP A 149 25.57 -3.29 -7.41
N ASP A 150 24.34 -3.69 -7.05
CA ASP A 150 23.52 -4.62 -7.82
C ASP A 150 22.06 -4.12 -7.88
N ASP A 151 21.27 -4.77 -8.74
CA ASP A 151 19.88 -4.40 -9.00
C ASP A 151 18.94 -4.74 -7.82
N GLU A 152 19.37 -5.58 -6.88
CA GLU A 152 18.57 -6.00 -5.72
C GLU A 152 18.56 -4.95 -4.59
N ARG A 153 19.42 -3.94 -4.66
CA ARG A 153 19.45 -2.82 -3.69
C ARG A 153 18.10 -2.19 -3.43
N THR A 154 17.30 -2.03 -4.48
CA THR A 154 15.97 -1.45 -4.38
C THR A 154 15.02 -2.34 -3.59
N LEU A 155 15.09 -3.66 -3.80
CA LEU A 155 14.33 -4.64 -3.04
C LEU A 155 14.77 -4.67 -1.57
N ARG A 156 16.09 -4.67 -1.32
CA ARG A 156 16.63 -4.61 0.05
C ARG A 156 16.18 -3.35 0.79
N LEU A 157 16.12 -2.20 0.12
CA LEU A 157 15.59 -0.97 0.71
C LEU A 157 14.10 -1.10 1.07
N LEU A 158 13.29 -1.62 0.16
CA LEU A 158 11.85 -1.82 0.39
C LEU A 158 11.61 -2.76 1.58
N THR A 159 12.24 -3.92 1.57
CA THR A 159 12.11 -4.92 2.64
C THR A 159 12.70 -4.42 3.96
N GLY A 160 13.85 -3.73 3.95
CA GLY A 160 14.44 -3.15 5.15
C GLY A 160 13.58 -2.04 5.76
N LEU A 161 12.93 -1.22 4.92
CA LEU A 161 11.99 -0.20 5.38
C LEU A 161 10.73 -0.80 6.00
N ASP A 162 10.16 -1.85 5.38
CA ASP A 162 9.01 -2.56 5.95
C ASP A 162 9.38 -3.30 7.24
N ALA A 163 10.60 -3.86 7.32
CA ALA A 163 11.12 -4.48 8.53
C ALA A 163 11.25 -3.48 9.69
N LEU A 164 11.75 -2.26 9.43
CA LEU A 164 11.78 -1.20 10.45
C LEU A 164 10.37 -0.86 10.97
N VAL A 165 9.36 -0.86 10.09
CA VAL A 165 7.94 -0.69 10.49
C VAL A 165 7.44 -1.88 11.30
N PHE A 166 7.76 -3.11 10.89
CA PHE A 166 7.34 -4.34 11.55
C PHE A 166 7.92 -4.48 12.96
N TYR A 167 9.22 -4.27 13.11
CA TYR A 167 9.88 -4.38 14.41
C TYR A 167 9.64 -3.16 15.30
N GLY A 168 9.56 -1.95 14.74
CA GLY A 168 9.39 -0.72 15.52
C GLY A 168 10.44 -0.60 16.62
N ASP A 169 9.99 -0.44 17.87
CA ASP A 169 10.88 -0.32 19.04
C ASP A 169 11.68 -1.60 19.35
N HIS A 170 11.31 -2.75 18.77
CA HIS A 170 12.03 -4.01 18.92
C HIS A 170 13.15 -4.19 17.89
N PHE A 171 13.34 -3.26 16.95
CA PHE A 171 14.34 -3.38 15.88
C PHE A 171 15.77 -3.59 16.41
N ALA A 172 16.09 -3.04 17.59
CA ALA A 172 17.40 -3.20 18.22
C ALA A 172 17.81 -4.67 18.42
N LYS A 173 16.86 -5.61 18.56
CA LYS A 173 17.14 -7.06 18.66
C LYS A 173 17.73 -7.66 17.37
N PHE A 174 17.42 -7.04 16.22
CA PHE A 174 17.78 -7.51 14.89
C PHE A 174 18.77 -6.60 14.18
N ALA A 175 19.09 -5.43 14.75
CA ALA A 175 19.93 -4.40 14.13
C ALA A 175 21.26 -4.96 13.63
N ASP A 176 22.00 -5.69 14.46
CA ASP A 176 23.29 -6.30 14.09
C ASP A 176 23.17 -7.20 12.85
N ARG A 177 22.07 -7.96 12.73
CA ARG A 177 21.85 -8.85 11.58
C ARG A 177 21.56 -8.05 10.30
N PHE A 178 20.85 -6.94 10.39
CA PHE A 178 20.65 -6.05 9.25
C PHE A 178 21.93 -5.29 8.89
N GLU A 179 22.70 -4.82 9.87
CA GLU A 179 23.96 -4.11 9.65
C GLU A 179 25.02 -5.02 9.01
N GLU A 180 25.09 -6.28 9.41
CA GLU A 180 26.00 -7.26 8.82
C GLU A 180 25.63 -7.61 7.37
N ASN A 181 24.35 -7.80 7.09
CA ASN A 181 23.90 -8.38 5.82
C ASN A 181 23.48 -7.33 4.78
N TYR A 182 22.96 -6.17 5.21
CA TYR A 182 22.33 -5.15 4.37
C TYR A 182 22.68 -3.69 4.78
N PRO A 183 23.95 -3.35 5.04
CA PRO A 183 24.34 -2.06 5.62
C PRO A 183 23.88 -0.83 4.82
N VAL A 184 24.02 -0.85 3.49
CA VAL A 184 23.70 0.31 2.63
C VAL A 184 22.19 0.52 2.54
N ALA A 185 21.43 -0.56 2.29
CA ALA A 185 19.98 -0.51 2.27
C ALA A 185 19.40 -0.13 3.64
N LEU A 186 19.99 -0.62 4.73
CA LEU A 186 19.55 -0.29 6.09
C LEU A 186 19.71 1.20 6.38
N GLU A 187 20.86 1.81 6.04
CA GLU A 187 21.09 3.24 6.26
C GLU A 187 20.01 4.09 5.56
N ALA A 188 19.74 3.78 4.29
CA ALA A 188 18.70 4.43 3.51
C ALA A 188 17.30 4.19 4.11
N ALA A 189 16.99 2.96 4.52
CA ALA A 189 15.72 2.60 5.14
C ALA A 189 15.50 3.38 6.45
N GLN A 190 16.52 3.49 7.31
CA GLN A 190 16.48 4.25 8.56
C GLN A 190 16.25 5.75 8.32
N LYS A 191 16.90 6.34 7.29
CA LYS A 191 16.70 7.73 6.88
C LYS A 191 15.24 8.00 6.49
N ILE A 192 14.63 7.11 5.71
CA ILE A 192 13.22 7.21 5.32
C ILE A 192 12.32 6.98 6.54
N TYR A 193 12.56 5.90 7.30
CA TYR A 193 11.78 5.50 8.47
C TYR A 193 11.65 6.64 9.49
N LYS A 194 12.77 7.26 9.88
CA LYS A 194 12.82 8.41 10.79
C LYS A 194 11.89 9.54 10.34
N GLN A 195 11.84 9.81 9.04
CA GLN A 195 11.02 10.88 8.51
C GLN A 195 9.53 10.54 8.49
N ILE A 196 9.17 9.30 8.17
CA ILE A 196 7.76 8.89 8.08
C ILE A 196 7.16 8.66 9.47
N THR A 197 7.97 8.30 10.47
CA THR A 197 7.53 8.09 11.86
C THR A 197 7.52 9.34 12.72
N ALA A 198 8.11 10.45 12.26
CA ALA A 198 8.10 11.74 12.95
C ALA A 198 6.69 12.25 13.34
N LYS A 199 5.64 11.76 12.66
CA LYS A 199 4.24 11.98 13.05
C LYS A 199 3.48 10.65 13.11
N PRO A 200 2.56 10.48 14.07
CA PRO A 200 1.69 9.31 14.12
C PRO A 200 0.61 9.37 13.04
N ILE A 201 0.12 8.20 12.62
CA ILE A 201 -1.05 8.09 11.76
C ILE A 201 -2.28 7.94 12.68
N LYS A 202 -3.12 8.97 12.74
CA LYS A 202 -4.33 8.99 13.59
C LYS A 202 -5.62 9.07 12.79
N SER A 203 -5.52 9.31 11.48
CA SER A 203 -6.66 9.52 10.59
C SER A 203 -6.34 9.07 9.16
N PRO A 204 -7.37 8.86 8.32
CA PRO A 204 -7.18 8.63 6.88
C PRO A 204 -6.35 9.74 6.21
N PHE A 205 -6.47 10.98 6.69
CA PHE A 205 -5.69 12.10 6.16
C PHE A 205 -4.20 11.98 6.49
N ASP A 206 -3.86 11.58 7.72
CA ASP A 206 -2.47 11.33 8.11
C ASP A 206 -1.87 10.15 7.34
N MET A 207 -2.66 9.11 7.11
CA MET A 207 -2.28 7.97 6.27
C MET A 207 -1.93 8.44 4.85
N ARG A 208 -2.83 9.18 4.19
CA ARG A 208 -2.58 9.69 2.82
C ARG A 208 -1.31 10.53 2.75
N ARG A 209 -1.09 11.41 3.74
CA ARG A 209 0.14 12.22 3.81
C ARG A 209 1.39 11.36 3.96
N THR A 210 1.31 10.28 4.73
CA THR A 210 2.43 9.36 4.94
C THR A 210 2.75 8.58 3.66
N ILE A 211 1.73 8.07 2.95
CA ILE A 211 1.90 7.39 1.65
C ILE A 211 2.65 8.30 0.67
N ILE A 212 2.17 9.53 0.48
CA ILE A 212 2.81 10.49 -0.44
C ILE A 212 4.25 10.78 -0.03
N LYS A 213 4.49 10.93 1.28
CA LYS A 213 5.84 11.18 1.80
C LYS A 213 6.78 9.99 1.53
N ILE A 214 6.31 8.75 1.69
CA ILE A 214 7.08 7.55 1.38
C ILE A 214 7.46 7.54 -0.10
N TYR A 215 6.52 7.78 -1.01
CA TYR A 215 6.81 7.85 -2.45
C TYR A 215 7.88 8.89 -2.78
N SER A 216 7.74 10.12 -2.26
CA SER A 216 8.74 11.18 -2.51
C SER A 216 10.11 10.87 -1.92
N LEU A 217 10.17 10.26 -0.72
CA LEU A 217 11.44 9.91 -0.08
C LEU A 217 12.13 8.75 -0.77
N PHE A 218 11.36 7.77 -1.24
CA PHE A 218 11.89 6.65 -2.01
C PHE A 218 12.47 7.12 -3.34
N ASP A 219 11.75 7.95 -4.10
CA ASP A 219 12.25 8.52 -5.35
C ASP A 219 13.53 9.35 -5.14
N ALA A 220 13.59 10.15 -4.07
CA ALA A 220 14.78 10.88 -3.71
C ALA A 220 15.98 9.95 -3.41
N GLN A 221 15.72 8.83 -2.75
CA GLN A 221 16.76 7.82 -2.47
C GLN A 221 17.22 7.10 -3.73
N MET A 222 16.32 6.77 -4.66
CA MET A 222 16.68 6.20 -5.96
C MET A 222 17.59 7.14 -6.74
N GLN A 223 17.24 8.43 -6.80
CA GLN A 223 18.07 9.44 -7.47
C GLN A 223 19.46 9.59 -6.84
N GLU A 224 19.55 9.53 -5.51
CA GLU A 224 20.83 9.55 -4.78
C GLU A 224 21.73 8.36 -5.14
N TRP A 225 21.12 7.21 -5.44
CA TRP A 225 21.82 6.03 -5.95
C TRP A 225 22.01 6.01 -7.47
N GLY A 226 21.62 7.08 -8.18
CA GLY A 226 21.69 7.14 -9.64
C GLY A 226 20.70 6.22 -10.35
N LEU A 227 19.69 5.73 -9.64
CA LEU A 227 18.62 4.88 -10.15
C LEU A 227 17.41 5.71 -10.61
N PRO A 228 16.61 5.21 -11.56
CA PRO A 228 15.39 5.89 -11.98
C PRO A 228 14.39 6.00 -10.82
N ALA A 229 13.75 7.16 -10.72
CA ALA A 229 12.61 7.34 -9.82
C ALA A 229 11.38 6.60 -10.36
N LEU A 230 10.51 6.15 -9.45
CA LEU A 230 9.25 5.50 -9.81
C LEU A 230 8.20 6.52 -10.25
N HIS A 231 8.27 7.75 -9.76
CA HIS A 231 7.27 8.78 -10.03
C HIS A 231 5.85 8.34 -9.64
N ASN A 232 5.73 7.65 -8.49
CA ASN A 232 4.45 7.19 -7.95
C ASN A 232 3.47 8.32 -7.61
N ASN A 233 3.96 9.56 -7.50
CA ASN A 233 3.12 10.74 -7.41
C ASN A 233 2.26 10.94 -8.68
N GLU A 234 2.67 10.42 -9.83
CA GLU A 234 1.96 10.51 -11.10
C GLU A 234 1.41 9.14 -11.53
N TYR A 235 2.19 8.07 -11.40
CA TYR A 235 1.82 6.72 -11.80
C TYR A 235 0.67 6.15 -10.94
N THR A 236 0.81 6.23 -9.61
CA THR A 236 -0.13 5.62 -8.68
C THR A 236 -1.27 6.58 -8.35
N THR A 237 -2.51 6.17 -8.60
CA THR A 237 -3.68 6.95 -8.17
C THR A 237 -3.95 6.67 -6.70
N VAL A 238 -3.91 7.69 -5.85
CA VAL A 238 -4.24 7.58 -4.41
C VAL A 238 -5.57 8.27 -4.14
N SER A 239 -6.52 7.55 -3.53
CA SER A 239 -7.84 8.08 -3.17
C SER A 239 -7.72 9.45 -2.47
N PRO A 240 -8.39 10.50 -2.97
CA PRO A 240 -8.31 11.82 -2.36
C PRO A 240 -9.03 11.85 -0.99
N VAL A 241 -8.37 12.47 -0.01
CA VAL A 241 -8.97 12.80 1.29
C VAL A 241 -9.25 14.29 1.34
N LEU A 242 -10.54 14.67 1.35
CA LEU A 242 -11.02 16.03 1.12
C LEU A 242 -11.93 16.49 2.26
N SER A 243 -11.92 17.78 2.57
CA SER A 243 -12.95 18.39 3.42
C SER A 243 -14.24 18.64 2.66
N GLU A 244 -15.35 18.74 3.39
CA GLU A 244 -16.63 19.26 2.91
C GLU A 244 -16.48 20.59 2.15
N ARG A 245 -15.62 21.48 2.63
CA ARG A 245 -15.31 22.74 1.91
C ARG A 245 -14.70 22.46 0.54
N GLN A 246 -13.67 21.61 0.46
CA GLN A 246 -12.98 21.29 -0.78
C GLN A 246 -13.90 20.61 -1.80
N LEU A 247 -14.84 19.78 -1.34
CA LEU A 247 -15.85 19.14 -2.18
C LEU A 247 -16.78 20.14 -2.89
N ARG A 248 -17.00 21.32 -2.31
CA ARG A 248 -17.82 22.39 -2.90
C ARG A 248 -17.05 23.36 -3.81
N LEU A 249 -15.72 23.35 -3.74
CA LEU A 249 -14.89 24.20 -4.60
C LEU A 249 -14.90 23.68 -6.04
N GLU A 250 -14.53 24.55 -6.98
CA GLU A 250 -14.34 24.15 -8.37
C GLU A 250 -13.07 23.29 -8.52
N MET A 251 -13.08 22.38 -9.50
CA MET A 251 -11.94 21.50 -9.80
C MET A 251 -10.64 22.28 -9.95
N ARG A 252 -10.64 23.42 -10.64
CA ARG A 252 -9.45 24.28 -10.83
C ARG A 252 -8.80 24.75 -9.53
N GLN A 253 -9.56 24.83 -8.44
CA GLN A 253 -9.07 25.31 -7.14
C GLN A 253 -8.41 24.21 -6.32
N VAL A 254 -8.72 22.94 -6.60
CA VAL A 254 -8.26 21.78 -5.80
C VAL A 254 -7.31 20.88 -6.58
N PHE A 255 -7.55 20.72 -7.88
CA PHE A 255 -6.81 19.83 -8.76
C PHE A 255 -6.26 20.59 -9.98
N GLU A 256 -5.21 20.01 -10.53
CA GLU A 256 -4.64 20.33 -11.82
C GLU A 256 -4.71 19.07 -12.69
N ILE A 257 -5.20 19.20 -13.91
CA ILE A 257 -5.26 18.12 -14.88
C ILE A 257 -4.00 18.19 -15.71
N PHE A 258 -3.14 17.19 -15.54
CA PHE A 258 -1.87 17.06 -16.23
C PHE A 258 -1.99 16.02 -17.35
N HIS A 259 -1.34 16.29 -18.48
CA HIS A 259 -1.29 15.38 -19.61
C HIS A 259 -0.17 14.36 -19.38
N SER A 260 -0.52 13.11 -19.12
CA SER A 260 0.46 12.06 -18.86
C SER A 260 1.12 11.59 -20.16
N ASP A 261 2.41 11.27 -20.09
CA ASP A 261 3.07 10.49 -21.15
C ASP A 261 2.69 9.01 -21.11
N MET A 262 2.08 8.56 -20.01
CA MET A 262 1.55 7.21 -19.85
C MET A 262 0.19 7.03 -20.55
N LYS A 263 -0.12 5.78 -20.83
CA LYS A 263 -1.38 5.36 -21.45
C LYS A 263 -2.41 4.99 -20.39
N GLU A 264 -3.68 5.11 -20.75
CA GLU A 264 -4.77 4.49 -19.99
C GLU A 264 -4.64 2.96 -20.12
N ARG A 265 -4.60 2.28 -18.98
CA ARG A 265 -4.34 0.83 -18.91
C ARG A 265 -5.39 0.04 -19.70
N GLY A 266 -4.92 -0.94 -20.47
CA GLY A 266 -5.78 -1.72 -21.37
C GLY A 266 -6.14 -1.00 -22.66
N THR A 267 -5.60 0.20 -22.90
CA THR A 267 -5.83 0.97 -24.13
C THR A 267 -4.51 1.46 -24.74
N THR A 268 -4.57 2.01 -25.95
CA THR A 268 -3.45 2.69 -26.61
C THR A 268 -3.47 4.21 -26.42
N LYS A 269 -4.51 4.75 -25.76
CA LYS A 269 -4.72 6.19 -25.63
C LYS A 269 -3.90 6.74 -24.47
N ARG A 270 -3.43 7.99 -24.63
CA ARG A 270 -2.83 8.73 -23.52
C ARG A 270 -3.87 9.02 -22.44
N ALA A 271 -3.43 9.09 -21.20
CA ALA A 271 -4.27 9.43 -20.07
C ALA A 271 -4.00 10.86 -19.58
N TYR A 272 -5.00 11.45 -18.93
CA TYR A 272 -4.82 12.65 -18.13
C TYR A 272 -4.88 12.26 -16.65
N VAL A 273 -4.09 12.93 -15.81
CA VAL A 273 -4.05 12.67 -14.38
C VAL A 273 -4.49 13.91 -13.60
N GLY A 274 -5.33 13.69 -12.60
CA GLY A 274 -5.78 14.72 -11.66
C GLY A 274 -4.81 14.86 -10.50
N LEU A 275 -3.85 15.76 -10.61
CA LEU A 275 -2.89 16.03 -9.55
C LEU A 275 -3.51 16.99 -8.53
N ARG A 276 -3.46 16.62 -7.26
CA ARG A 276 -3.93 17.51 -6.19
C ARG A 276 -2.95 18.66 -6.02
N ARG A 277 -3.42 19.91 -6.12
CA ARG A 277 -2.54 21.09 -6.14
C ARG A 277 -1.62 21.21 -4.92
N SER A 278 -2.08 20.76 -3.75
CA SER A 278 -1.32 20.91 -2.50
C SER A 278 -0.17 19.92 -2.34
N ASP A 279 -0.22 18.77 -3.03
CA ASP A 279 0.75 17.68 -2.82
C ASP A 279 1.18 16.97 -4.10
N ARG A 280 0.69 17.41 -5.27
CA ARG A 280 1.05 16.90 -6.59
C ARG A 280 0.79 15.40 -6.79
N GLN A 281 0.03 14.74 -5.91
CA GLN A 281 -0.32 13.34 -6.04
C GLN A 281 -1.52 13.14 -6.96
N ASN A 282 -1.39 12.20 -7.89
CA ASN A 282 -2.46 11.70 -8.74
C ASN A 282 -3.60 11.13 -7.87
N SER A 283 -4.79 11.70 -8.04
CA SER A 283 -6.00 11.32 -7.29
C SER A 283 -7.09 10.72 -8.18
N PHE A 284 -6.95 10.82 -9.50
CA PHE A 284 -7.85 10.20 -10.49
C PHE A 284 -7.24 10.27 -11.88
N THR A 285 -7.66 9.37 -12.76
CA THR A 285 -7.32 9.40 -14.18
C THR A 285 -8.53 9.76 -15.03
N LEU A 286 -8.31 10.48 -16.12
CA LEU A 286 -9.30 10.77 -17.13
C LEU A 286 -8.84 10.20 -18.47
N ALA A 287 -9.75 9.47 -19.13
CA ALA A 287 -9.53 9.04 -20.50
C ALA A 287 -9.43 10.26 -21.43
N THR A 288 -8.70 10.13 -22.52
CA THR A 288 -8.66 11.18 -23.54
C THR A 288 -10.07 11.42 -24.10
N PRO A 289 -10.63 12.65 -24.01
CA PRO A 289 -11.97 12.94 -24.49
C PRO A 289 -12.05 12.75 -26.01
N ALA A 290 -13.18 12.24 -26.50
CA ALA A 290 -13.44 12.16 -27.93
C ALA A 290 -13.82 13.56 -28.47
N GLY A 291 -13.00 14.15 -29.34
CA GLY A 291 -13.29 15.43 -29.99
C GLY A 291 -12.65 16.66 -29.31
N ASN A 292 -13.36 17.81 -29.33
CA ASN A 292 -12.82 19.12 -28.96
C ASN A 292 -12.41 19.19 -27.47
N SER A 293 -11.11 18.97 -27.22
CA SER A 293 -10.53 18.83 -25.89
C SER A 293 -10.57 20.11 -25.02
N PRO A 294 -10.48 21.35 -25.54
CA PRO A 294 -10.44 22.55 -24.70
C PRO A 294 -11.75 22.83 -23.95
N GLU A 295 -12.90 22.73 -24.62
CA GLU A 295 -14.20 22.99 -24.00
C GLU A 295 -14.57 21.90 -23.01
N TYR A 296 -14.17 20.65 -23.27
CA TYR A 296 -14.29 19.57 -22.29
C TYR A 296 -13.52 19.92 -21.01
N PHE A 297 -12.22 20.24 -21.11
CA PHE A 297 -11.43 20.56 -19.93
C PHE A 297 -11.88 21.85 -19.24
N LYS A 298 -12.33 22.85 -19.99
CA LYS A 298 -12.93 24.07 -19.39
C LYS A 298 -14.12 23.72 -18.50
N ARG A 299 -15.05 22.89 -19.00
CA ARG A 299 -16.19 22.42 -18.20
C ARG A 299 -15.78 21.61 -16.99
N VAL A 300 -14.80 20.71 -17.15
CA VAL A 300 -14.28 19.92 -16.02
C VAL A 300 -13.70 20.84 -14.95
N TYR A 301 -12.89 21.83 -15.34
CA TYR A 301 -12.26 22.76 -14.40
C TYR A 301 -13.25 23.65 -13.64
N ASP A 302 -14.40 23.99 -14.25
CA ASP A 302 -15.46 24.80 -13.66
C ASP A 302 -16.45 23.98 -12.81
N MET A 303 -16.35 22.65 -12.82
CA MET A 303 -17.26 21.77 -12.07
C MET A 303 -16.92 21.75 -10.57
N PRO A 304 -17.92 21.67 -9.67
CA PRO A 304 -17.67 21.35 -8.27
C PRO A 304 -16.98 19.99 -8.12
N VAL A 305 -15.99 19.91 -7.23
CA VAL A 305 -15.19 18.68 -7.03
C VAL A 305 -16.06 17.47 -6.72
N LYS A 306 -17.04 17.60 -5.82
CA LYS A 306 -17.94 16.49 -5.46
C LYS A 306 -18.67 15.93 -6.68
N LYS A 307 -19.24 16.82 -7.49
CA LYS A 307 -19.98 16.45 -8.69
C LYS A 307 -19.07 15.70 -9.67
N PHE A 308 -17.86 16.20 -9.90
CA PHE A 308 -16.91 15.53 -10.77
C PHE A 308 -16.56 14.12 -10.28
N LEU A 309 -16.22 13.97 -9.00
CA LEU A 309 -15.84 12.68 -8.42
C LEU A 309 -16.98 11.67 -8.50
N GLU A 310 -18.21 12.09 -8.24
CA GLU A 310 -19.40 11.23 -8.32
C GLU A 310 -19.74 10.85 -9.78
N GLU A 311 -19.70 11.80 -10.72
CA GLU A 311 -19.97 11.52 -12.15
C GLU A 311 -18.95 10.56 -12.78
N HIS A 312 -17.71 10.57 -12.29
CA HIS A 312 -16.64 9.72 -12.80
C HIS A 312 -16.36 8.50 -11.91
N SER A 313 -17.23 8.23 -10.92
CA SER A 313 -17.08 7.12 -9.97
C SER A 313 -15.70 7.04 -9.31
N VAL A 314 -15.09 8.20 -9.04
CA VAL A 314 -13.80 8.29 -8.36
C VAL A 314 -14.01 8.11 -6.86
N PRO A 315 -13.47 7.04 -6.24
CA PRO A 315 -13.58 6.86 -4.79
C PRO A 315 -12.88 7.98 -4.04
N TYR A 316 -13.53 8.55 -3.03
CA TYR A 316 -12.95 9.62 -2.20
C TYR A 316 -13.36 9.49 -0.75
N ILE A 317 -12.57 10.13 0.14
CA ILE A 317 -12.78 10.12 1.58
C ILE A 317 -13.07 11.54 2.04
N VAL A 318 -14.16 11.71 2.80
CA VAL A 318 -14.46 12.98 3.46
C VAL A 318 -13.76 13.00 4.81
N ARG A 319 -12.81 13.93 5.01
CA ARG A 319 -12.22 14.14 6.34
C ARG A 319 -13.28 14.79 7.23
N LYS A 320 -13.57 14.14 8.36
CA LYS A 320 -14.44 14.67 9.41
C LYS A 320 -13.73 15.78 10.18
#